data_AF-A0A6P5KGM9-F1
#
_entry.id   AF-A0A6P5KGM9-F1
#
_cell.length_a   1.000
_cell.length_b   1.000
_cell.length_c   1.000
_cell.angle_alpha   90.00
_cell.angle_beta   90.00
_cell.angle_gamma   90.00
#
_symmetry.space_group_name_H-M   'P 1'
#
loop_
_entity.id
_entity.type
_entity.pdbx_description
1 polymer ?
#
loop_
_entity_poly.entity_id
_entity_poly.type
_entity_poly.pdbx_seq_one_letter_code
_entity_poly.pdbx_strand_id
1 'polypeptide(L)'
;MAGRGDARLKPPTTRALLHAKYATCSIYLILEPVVRSSLWTSCSKWAGRGRRTIKRPGSIFYLDLRSVDAAHRPVGILGESVGIWKLPLPRPAGLMALKKALIVLAHSEKTSFNYALKEAAVEALKKKGWDVTVSDLYALNFNPLISKKDITGGLKDPDNFKYPAEAVQAYKEGRLSSDIVAEQKKLADANLVIFQFPLQWFGLPAILKGWFERVFTGEFAYSYSAMYDKGPFKNKKAVLSITTGGAGSMFSLLGVHGDMNVVLWPIQSGILYFCGFQVLEPQLIYGIGHTPADERLQILDRWKKRLENIWEEKPLSFAPSSYFDLNFQSGFLMKKEVQEEQKNKQVGLSVGHHLGKSIPTDNQIKTKK
;
A
#
# COMPACT_ATOMS: atom_id res chain seq x y z
N MET A 1 16.71 -70.09 16.01
CA MET A 1 15.40 -70.72 16.32
C MET A 1 14.43 -69.59 16.63
N ALA A 2 13.70 -69.05 15.66
CA ALA A 2 12.48 -69.55 15.01
C ALA A 2 11.18 -69.24 15.80
N GLY A 3 10.27 -68.49 15.17
CA GLY A 3 8.87 -68.23 15.58
C GLY A 3 8.53 -66.73 15.58
N ARG A 4 8.30 -66.05 14.44
CA ARG A 4 7.07 -65.96 13.60
C ARG A 4 5.75 -65.72 14.36
N GLY A 5 5.15 -64.56 14.10
CA GLY A 5 3.79 -64.18 14.46
C GLY A 5 3.37 -62.90 13.71
N ASP A 6 3.10 -63.05 12.41
CA ASP A 6 2.63 -62.03 11.47
C ASP A 6 1.11 -61.86 11.64
N ALA A 7 0.63 -60.68 12.02
CA ALA A 7 -0.80 -60.33 12.05
C ALA A 7 -1.06 -59.13 11.15
N ARG A 8 -1.32 -59.44 9.88
CA ARG A 8 -1.81 -58.52 8.84
C ARG A 8 -3.21 -58.00 9.19
N LEU A 9 -3.30 -56.70 9.43
CA LEU A 9 -4.58 -55.96 9.45
C LEU A 9 -5.06 -55.74 8.01
N LYS A 10 -6.21 -56.32 7.67
CA LYS A 10 -6.94 -56.06 6.41
C LYS A 10 -7.68 -54.72 6.50
N PRO A 11 -7.76 -53.93 5.42
CA PRO A 11 -8.57 -52.70 5.39
C PRO A 11 -10.07 -53.03 5.24
N PRO A 12 -10.98 -52.19 5.75
CA PRO A 12 -12.41 -52.37 5.54
C PRO A 12 -12.82 -52.00 4.12
N THR A 13 -13.78 -52.79 3.64
CA THR A 13 -14.37 -52.82 2.30
C THR A 13 -15.22 -51.61 1.97
N THR A 14 -15.10 -51.17 0.72
CA THR A 14 -15.93 -50.19 0.04
C THR A 14 -17.40 -50.64 -0.01
N ARG A 15 -18.32 -49.81 0.49
CA ARG A 15 -19.74 -49.90 0.16
C ARG A 15 -20.21 -48.54 -0.37
N ALA A 16 -20.29 -48.46 -1.70
CA ALA A 16 -21.10 -47.47 -2.38
C ALA A 16 -22.58 -47.78 -2.10
N LEU A 17 -23.42 -46.74 -1.97
CA LEU A 17 -24.75 -46.65 -2.58
C LEU A 17 -25.38 -45.26 -2.30
N LEU A 18 -25.82 -44.66 -3.41
CA LEU A 18 -27.02 -43.83 -3.61
C LEU A 18 -27.08 -42.40 -3.03
N HIS A 19 -26.76 -41.47 -3.94
CA HIS A 19 -27.57 -40.32 -4.35
C HIS A 19 -28.86 -40.03 -3.55
N ALA A 20 -28.90 -38.85 -2.94
CA ALA A 20 -30.12 -38.05 -2.82
C ALA A 20 -29.79 -36.62 -3.27
N LYS A 21 -30.18 -36.29 -4.50
CA LYS A 21 -30.27 -34.90 -4.98
C LYS A 21 -31.58 -34.34 -4.44
N TYR A 22 -31.52 -33.34 -3.57
CA TYR A 22 -32.64 -32.43 -3.36
C TYR A 22 -32.26 -31.07 -3.94
N ALA A 23 -32.78 -30.82 -5.13
CA ALA A 23 -32.92 -29.50 -5.71
C ALA A 23 -34.31 -29.00 -5.31
N THR A 24 -34.38 -27.89 -4.59
CA THR A 24 -35.60 -27.09 -4.48
C THR A 24 -35.27 -25.69 -4.98
N CYS A 25 -35.88 -25.35 -6.12
CA CYS A 25 -35.84 -24.05 -6.74
C CYS A 25 -37.09 -23.28 -6.31
N SER A 26 -36.85 -22.08 -5.78
CA SER A 26 -37.63 -20.83 -5.88
C SER A 26 -39.14 -20.83 -5.69
N ILE A 27 -39.60 -20.13 -4.65
CA ILE A 27 -40.75 -19.22 -4.73
C ILE A 27 -40.38 -17.91 -4.03
N TYR A 28 -40.47 -16.81 -4.79
CA TYR A 28 -40.43 -15.43 -4.33
C TYR A 28 -41.66 -15.12 -3.48
N LEU A 29 -41.48 -14.48 -2.33
CA LEU A 29 -42.55 -13.77 -1.62
C LEU A 29 -42.12 -12.32 -1.39
N ILE A 30 -42.65 -11.45 -2.25
CA ILE A 30 -42.75 -10.01 -2.04
C ILE A 30 -43.93 -9.80 -1.09
N LEU A 31 -43.69 -9.19 0.06
CA LEU A 31 -44.74 -8.66 0.92
C LEU A 31 -44.34 -7.25 1.38
N GLU A 32 -44.89 -6.24 0.72
CA GLU A 32 -45.23 -4.98 1.37
C GLU A 32 -46.71 -4.97 1.73
N PRO A 33 -47.08 -4.29 2.81
CA PRO A 33 -48.22 -3.41 2.71
C PRO A 33 -47.97 -1.99 3.25
N VAL A 34 -48.41 -1.06 2.42
CA VAL A 34 -48.77 0.34 2.62
C VAL A 34 -49.66 0.56 3.85
N VAL A 35 -49.48 1.71 4.53
CA VAL A 35 -50.47 2.70 5.10
C VAL A 35 -49.68 3.60 6.09
N ARG A 36 -49.85 4.91 6.28
CA ARG A 36 -50.35 6.10 5.57
C ARG A 36 -50.12 7.29 6.53
N SER A 37 -49.69 8.44 5.99
CA SER A 37 -49.94 9.84 6.43
C SER A 37 -49.74 10.31 7.89
N SER A 38 -48.88 11.33 8.04
CA SER A 38 -49.20 12.65 8.66
C SER A 38 -48.02 13.59 8.43
N LEU A 39 -48.17 14.62 7.57
CA LEU A 39 -48.38 16.02 7.97
C LEU A 39 -47.24 16.58 8.83
N TRP A 40 -46.35 17.38 8.23
CA TRP A 40 -46.18 18.80 8.59
C TRP A 40 -45.31 19.51 7.55
N THR A 41 -45.92 20.48 6.90
CA THR A 41 -45.27 21.47 6.03
C THR A 41 -45.12 22.74 6.85
N SER A 42 -43.93 23.34 6.89
CA SER A 42 -43.82 24.77 7.16
C SER A 42 -42.90 25.38 6.11
N CYS A 43 -43.50 26.21 5.27
CA CYS A 43 -42.84 27.01 4.27
C CYS A 43 -43.34 28.44 4.46
N SER A 44 -42.45 29.35 4.86
CA SER A 44 -42.72 30.78 4.92
C SER A 44 -42.31 31.42 3.60
N LYS A 45 -43.31 31.97 2.91
CA LYS A 45 -43.24 32.79 1.68
C LYS A 45 -42.51 34.12 1.94
N TRP A 46 -41.77 34.68 0.98
CA TRP A 46 -42.12 35.78 0.05
C TRP A 46 -40.80 36.09 -0.71
N ALA A 47 -40.68 36.42 -1.99
CA ALA A 47 -41.47 37.23 -2.92
C ALA A 47 -41.19 36.74 -4.37
N GLY A 48 -42.13 36.81 -5.30
CA GLY A 48 -42.18 37.96 -6.23
C GLY A 48 -42.54 37.45 -7.64
N ARG A 49 -43.45 38.16 -8.30
CA ARG A 49 -44.28 37.76 -9.44
C ARG A 49 -43.52 37.69 -10.77
N GLY A 50 -43.96 36.82 -11.70
CA GLY A 50 -43.60 36.96 -13.12
C GLY A 50 -43.98 35.80 -14.05
N ARG A 51 -45.28 35.72 -14.40
CA ARG A 51 -45.94 35.07 -15.58
C ARG A 51 -45.38 33.78 -16.22
N ARG A 52 -46.29 32.79 -16.29
CA ARG A 52 -46.27 31.58 -17.13
C ARG A 52 -46.43 31.91 -18.61
N THR A 53 -45.74 31.17 -19.48
CA THR A 53 -46.33 30.53 -20.68
C THR A 53 -45.57 29.25 -21.02
N ILE A 54 -46.30 28.14 -21.08
CA ILE A 54 -45.86 26.82 -21.57
C ILE A 54 -46.14 26.78 -23.08
N LYS A 55 -45.18 26.31 -23.89
CA LYS A 55 -45.45 25.55 -25.12
C LYS A 55 -44.23 24.65 -25.45
N ARG A 56 -44.56 23.43 -25.89
CA ARG A 56 -43.70 22.26 -26.15
C ARG A 56 -43.15 22.27 -27.60
N PRO A 57 -42.32 21.29 -28.02
CA PRO A 57 -41.09 21.50 -28.80
C PRO A 57 -41.19 21.16 -30.30
N GLY A 58 -40.14 21.52 -31.04
CA GLY A 58 -39.74 20.84 -32.27
C GLY A 58 -39.26 21.78 -33.37
N SER A 59 -37.99 21.68 -33.74
CA SER A 59 -37.54 21.62 -35.15
C SER A 59 -36.01 21.68 -35.26
N ILE A 60 -35.50 20.69 -35.98
CA ILE A 60 -34.14 20.49 -36.47
C ILE A 60 -33.78 21.63 -37.46
N PHE A 61 -32.55 22.14 -37.41
CA PHE A 61 -31.98 22.97 -38.48
C PHE A 61 -30.60 22.44 -38.89
N TYR A 62 -30.51 22.03 -40.16
CA TYR A 62 -29.27 21.89 -40.92
C TYR A 62 -28.86 23.27 -41.45
N LEU A 63 -27.56 23.57 -41.47
CA LEU A 63 -27.01 24.70 -42.22
C LEU A 63 -25.71 24.27 -42.90
N ASP A 64 -25.82 24.14 -44.22
CA ASP A 64 -24.75 23.96 -45.21
C ASP A 64 -24.68 25.26 -46.01
N LEU A 65 -23.50 25.86 -46.13
CA LEU A 65 -23.19 26.89 -47.14
C LEU A 65 -21.70 26.84 -47.48
N ARG A 66 -21.41 26.39 -48.70
CA ARG A 66 -20.11 26.51 -49.38
C ARG A 66 -20.14 27.58 -50.47
N SER A 67 -19.01 28.28 -50.54
CA SER A 67 -18.34 28.84 -51.73
C SER A 67 -18.85 30.14 -52.37
N VAL A 68 -17.99 30.66 -53.27
CA VAL A 68 -18.02 31.88 -54.12
C VAL A 68 -17.16 33.02 -53.50
N ASP A 69 -16.08 33.58 -54.09
CA ASP A 69 -15.41 33.40 -55.39
C ASP A 69 -13.95 33.95 -55.38
N ALA A 70 -13.23 33.62 -56.47
CA ALA A 70 -11.99 34.17 -57.05
C ALA A 70 -11.91 35.73 -57.13
N ALA A 71 -10.86 36.46 -57.49
CA ALA A 71 -9.40 36.37 -57.75
C ALA A 71 -8.95 37.78 -58.22
N HIS A 72 -7.72 38.26 -57.93
CA HIS A 72 -6.82 39.05 -58.81
C HIS A 72 -5.62 39.64 -58.02
N ARG A 73 -4.43 39.64 -58.65
CA ARG A 73 -3.07 39.93 -58.09
C ARG A 73 -2.65 41.43 -58.20
N PRO A 74 -1.38 41.83 -57.97
CA PRO A 74 -0.78 42.17 -56.68
C PRO A 74 -0.20 43.61 -56.65
N VAL A 75 -0.07 44.23 -55.47
CA VAL A 75 0.79 45.42 -55.30
C VAL A 75 1.61 45.24 -54.03
N GLY A 76 2.93 45.23 -54.20
CA GLY A 76 3.87 45.14 -53.10
C GLY A 76 3.91 46.43 -52.31
N ILE A 77 3.74 46.32 -50.99
CA ILE A 77 4.10 47.37 -50.03
C ILE A 77 4.84 46.69 -48.89
N LEU A 78 6.07 47.16 -48.67
CA LEU A 78 6.92 46.86 -47.53
C LEU A 78 6.18 47.27 -46.24
N GLY A 79 5.88 46.30 -45.39
CA GLY A 79 5.28 46.53 -44.08
C GLY A 79 5.90 45.57 -43.07
N GLU A 80 6.73 46.12 -42.19
CA GLU A 80 7.37 45.40 -41.09
C GLU A 80 6.33 44.67 -40.22
N SER A 81 6.37 43.35 -40.21
CA SER A 81 5.60 42.53 -39.28
C SER A 81 6.31 42.52 -37.94
N VAL A 82 5.88 43.38 -37.01
CA VAL A 82 6.23 43.29 -35.60
C VAL A 82 5.65 41.98 -35.06
N GLY A 83 6.51 40.99 -34.87
CA GLY A 83 6.14 39.70 -34.28
C GLY A 83 5.65 39.89 -32.85
N ILE A 84 4.36 39.67 -32.61
CA ILE A 84 3.82 39.52 -31.26
C ILE A 84 4.26 38.15 -30.74
N TRP A 85 5.41 38.12 -30.08
CA TRP A 85 5.81 37.01 -29.24
C TRP A 85 4.80 36.89 -28.09
N LYS A 86 3.91 35.89 -28.15
CA LYS A 86 3.15 35.46 -26.97
C LYS A 86 4.15 34.91 -25.95
N LEU A 87 4.61 35.78 -25.06
CA LEU A 87 5.28 35.38 -23.83
C LEU A 87 4.37 34.38 -23.10
N PRO A 88 4.89 33.21 -22.68
CA PRO A 88 4.12 32.27 -21.88
C PRO A 88 3.71 32.98 -20.59
N LEU A 89 2.41 32.96 -20.28
CA LEU A 89 1.87 33.50 -19.04
C LEU A 89 2.67 32.90 -17.86
N PRO A 90 3.08 33.72 -16.88
CA PRO A 90 3.79 33.20 -15.71
C PRO A 90 2.88 32.18 -15.01
N ARG A 91 3.38 30.97 -14.82
CA ARG A 91 2.72 29.96 -13.97
C ARG A 91 2.45 30.62 -12.62
N PRO A 92 1.22 30.57 -12.09
CA PRO A 92 0.92 31.16 -10.80
C PRO A 92 1.88 30.57 -9.75
N ALA A 93 2.49 31.46 -8.98
CA ALA A 93 3.38 31.08 -7.90
C ALA A 93 2.65 30.15 -6.92
N GLY A 94 3.16 28.93 -6.77
CA GLY A 94 2.97 28.12 -5.57
C GLY A 94 1.66 27.34 -5.43
N LEU A 95 1.27 26.52 -6.41
CA LEU A 95 0.49 25.32 -6.07
C LEU A 95 1.48 24.29 -5.49
N MET A 96 1.71 24.32 -4.17
CA MET A 96 2.44 23.25 -3.50
C MET A 96 1.76 21.92 -3.86
N ALA A 97 2.49 21.01 -4.51
CA ALA A 97 1.96 19.70 -4.85
C ALA A 97 1.47 19.02 -3.57
N LEU A 98 0.19 18.63 -3.54
CA LEU A 98 -0.45 18.02 -2.39
C LEU A 98 0.28 16.72 -2.04
N LYS A 99 0.81 16.60 -0.81
CA LYS A 99 1.46 15.36 -0.35
C LYS A 99 0.40 14.25 -0.27
N LYS A 100 0.72 13.07 -0.77
CA LYS A 100 -0.17 11.90 -0.80
C LYS A 100 0.29 10.84 0.21
N ALA A 101 -0.63 10.30 0.98
CA ALA A 101 -0.40 9.19 1.90
C ALA A 101 -1.28 7.98 1.53
N LEU A 102 -0.70 6.79 1.61
CA LEU A 102 -1.41 5.52 1.57
C LEU A 102 -1.37 4.89 2.97
N ILE A 103 -2.52 4.51 3.49
CA ILE A 103 -2.62 3.73 4.73
C ILE A 103 -3.11 2.32 4.38
N VAL A 104 -2.27 1.31 4.62
CA VAL A 104 -2.62 -0.10 4.46
C VAL A 104 -2.98 -0.67 5.83
N LEU A 105 -4.26 -1.02 6.02
CA LEU A 105 -4.78 -1.57 7.27
C LEU A 105 -5.00 -3.08 7.12
N ALA A 106 -4.47 -3.86 8.06
CA ALA A 106 -4.64 -5.30 8.13
C ALA A 106 -5.31 -5.74 9.45
N HIS A 107 -6.59 -5.41 9.62
CA HIS A 107 -7.42 -5.87 10.74
C HIS A 107 -8.88 -6.01 10.30
N SER A 108 -9.58 -7.07 10.72
CA SER A 108 -10.97 -7.33 10.30
C SER A 108 -11.99 -6.43 11.00
N GLU A 109 -11.80 -6.22 12.30
CA GLU A 109 -12.79 -5.54 13.14
C GLU A 109 -12.69 -4.00 13.08
N LYS A 110 -13.80 -3.34 12.74
CA LYS A 110 -13.95 -1.88 12.83
C LYS A 110 -13.92 -1.35 14.26
N THR A 111 -14.21 -2.19 15.23
CA THR A 111 -14.17 -1.89 16.67
C THR A 111 -12.76 -2.04 17.27
N SER A 112 -11.78 -2.48 16.48
CA SER A 112 -10.42 -2.68 16.96
C SER A 112 -9.65 -1.38 17.19
N PHE A 113 -8.66 -1.43 18.08
CA PHE A 113 -7.74 -0.31 18.26
C PHE A 113 -6.88 -0.03 17.01
N ASN A 114 -6.62 -1.05 16.18
CA ASN A 114 -5.95 -0.87 14.88
C ASN A 114 -6.78 -0.02 13.92
N TYR A 115 -8.10 -0.25 13.87
CA TYR A 115 -9.00 0.58 13.09
C TYR A 115 -9.03 2.02 13.62
N ALA A 116 -9.05 2.21 14.94
CA ALA A 116 -8.99 3.53 15.57
C ALA A 116 -7.67 4.28 15.26
N LEU A 117 -6.52 3.59 15.28
CA LEU A 117 -5.22 4.17 14.88
C LEU A 117 -5.20 4.59 13.40
N LYS A 118 -5.84 3.79 12.52
CA LYS A 118 -6.02 4.16 11.11
C LYS A 118 -6.88 5.41 10.96
N GLU A 119 -8.01 5.50 11.63
CA GLU A 119 -8.89 6.68 11.58
C GLU A 119 -8.17 7.93 12.13
N ALA A 120 -7.46 7.80 13.25
CA ALA A 120 -6.64 8.87 13.79
C ALA A 120 -5.57 9.35 12.79
N ALA A 121 -4.96 8.43 12.05
CA ALA A 121 -4.00 8.78 11.01
C ALA A 121 -4.63 9.53 9.84
N VAL A 122 -5.78 9.06 9.35
CA VAL A 122 -6.55 9.74 8.29
C VAL A 122 -6.90 11.17 8.72
N GLU A 123 -7.42 11.34 9.93
CA GLU A 123 -7.82 12.64 10.48
C GLU A 123 -6.63 13.60 10.56
N ALA A 124 -5.53 13.17 11.18
CA ALA A 124 -4.35 14.02 11.38
C ALA A 124 -3.71 14.46 10.06
N LEU A 125 -3.54 13.52 9.12
CA LEU A 125 -2.92 13.82 7.82
C LEU A 125 -3.82 14.73 6.97
N LYS A 126 -5.14 14.47 6.91
CA LYS A 126 -6.07 15.36 6.19
C LYS A 126 -6.09 16.77 6.78
N LYS A 127 -6.04 16.90 8.11
CA LYS A 127 -5.95 18.20 8.79
C LYS A 127 -4.69 18.98 8.41
N LYS A 128 -3.61 18.29 8.04
CA LYS A 128 -2.35 18.88 7.56
C LYS A 128 -2.30 19.05 6.03
N GLY A 129 -3.42 18.85 5.33
CA GLY A 129 -3.52 19.04 3.89
C GLY A 129 -2.95 17.89 3.06
N TRP A 130 -2.88 16.67 3.60
CA TRP A 130 -2.52 15.50 2.80
C TRP A 130 -3.76 14.95 2.07
N ASP A 131 -3.54 14.43 0.87
CA ASP A 131 -4.47 13.49 0.25
C ASP A 131 -4.22 12.10 0.82
N VAL A 132 -5.26 11.46 1.36
CA VAL A 132 -5.12 10.19 2.09
C VAL A 132 -5.99 9.13 1.44
N THR A 133 -5.33 8.10 0.92
CA THR A 133 -5.97 6.88 0.40
C THR A 133 -5.79 5.74 1.38
N VAL A 134 -6.79 4.87 1.49
CA VAL A 134 -6.78 3.71 2.39
C VAL A 134 -6.94 2.42 1.60
N SER A 135 -6.12 1.42 1.93
CA SER A 135 -6.30 0.02 1.56
C SER A 135 -6.60 -0.79 2.82
N ASP A 136 -7.88 -0.90 3.16
CA ASP A 136 -8.37 -1.77 4.22
C ASP A 136 -8.50 -3.19 3.66
N LEU A 137 -7.49 -4.02 3.92
CA LEU A 137 -7.34 -5.29 3.22
C LEU A 137 -8.50 -6.27 3.48
N TYR A 138 -9.05 -6.24 4.70
CA TYR A 138 -10.21 -7.08 5.05
C TYR A 138 -11.48 -6.53 4.43
N ALA A 139 -11.71 -5.20 4.47
CA ALA A 139 -12.88 -4.60 3.82
C ALA A 139 -12.86 -4.76 2.29
N LEU A 140 -11.68 -4.83 1.68
CA LEU A 140 -11.50 -5.12 0.25
C LEU A 140 -11.67 -6.60 -0.09
N ASN A 141 -11.78 -7.49 0.90
CA ASN A 141 -11.67 -8.94 0.71
C ASN A 141 -10.44 -9.31 -0.13
N PHE A 142 -9.30 -8.69 0.18
CA PHE A 142 -8.09 -8.81 -0.63
C PHE A 142 -7.61 -10.26 -0.66
N ASN A 143 -7.43 -10.82 -1.87
CA ASN A 143 -6.86 -12.15 -2.01
C ASN A 143 -5.35 -12.13 -1.68
N PRO A 144 -4.87 -12.85 -0.66
CA PRO A 144 -3.46 -12.83 -0.30
C PRO A 144 -2.61 -13.88 -1.01
N LEU A 145 -3.20 -14.74 -1.83
CA LEU A 145 -2.51 -15.89 -2.43
C LEU A 145 -1.98 -15.53 -3.81
N ILE A 146 -0.64 -15.55 -3.97
CA ILE A 146 -0.01 -15.48 -5.28
C ILE A 146 -0.41 -16.71 -6.12
N SER A 147 -0.79 -16.50 -7.39
CA SER A 147 -1.12 -17.60 -8.28
C SER A 147 -1.08 -17.19 -9.75
N LYS A 148 -1.26 -18.17 -10.66
CA LYS A 148 -1.48 -17.90 -12.09
C LYS A 148 -2.63 -16.92 -12.36
N LYS A 149 -3.60 -16.80 -11.44
CA LYS A 149 -4.76 -15.90 -11.58
C LYS A 149 -4.39 -14.41 -11.46
N ASP A 150 -3.19 -14.10 -10.98
CA ASP A 150 -2.67 -12.73 -10.92
C ASP A 150 -2.29 -12.18 -12.30
N ILE A 151 -2.29 -13.05 -13.32
CA ILE A 151 -1.87 -12.74 -14.68
C ILE A 151 -3.04 -13.00 -15.61
N THR A 152 -3.40 -11.98 -16.37
CA THR A 152 -4.41 -12.07 -17.42
C THR A 152 -3.76 -12.38 -18.77
N GLY A 153 -4.48 -13.08 -19.65
CA GLY A 153 -3.95 -13.51 -20.95
C GLY A 153 -3.00 -14.71 -20.86
N GLY A 154 -2.16 -14.87 -21.88
CA GLY A 154 -1.23 -16.01 -22.00
C GLY A 154 -0.05 -15.93 -21.01
N LEU A 155 0.34 -17.09 -20.49
CA LEU A 155 1.61 -17.28 -19.78
C LEU A 155 2.71 -17.59 -20.78
N LYS A 156 3.95 -17.19 -20.49
CA LYS A 156 5.11 -17.46 -21.35
C LYS A 156 5.50 -18.95 -21.32
N ASP A 157 5.47 -19.56 -20.14
CA ASP A 157 5.80 -20.97 -19.90
C ASP A 157 4.75 -21.58 -18.96
N PRO A 158 3.56 -21.95 -19.49
CA PRO A 158 2.46 -22.47 -18.68
C PRO A 158 2.78 -23.83 -18.03
N ASP A 159 3.64 -24.62 -18.66
CA ASP A 159 4.03 -25.97 -18.24
C ASP A 159 5.03 -25.93 -17.08
N ASN A 160 5.88 -24.89 -17.01
CA ASN A 160 6.82 -24.66 -15.92
C ASN A 160 6.66 -23.24 -15.33
N PHE A 161 5.51 -23.02 -14.70
CA PHE A 161 5.15 -21.71 -14.17
C PHE A 161 6.11 -21.20 -13.08
N LYS A 162 6.71 -20.03 -13.34
CA LYS A 162 7.58 -19.32 -12.41
C LYS A 162 7.01 -17.93 -12.13
N TYR A 163 6.33 -17.80 -10.99
CA TYR A 163 5.67 -16.55 -10.59
C TYR A 163 6.56 -15.30 -10.77
N PRO A 164 7.84 -15.27 -10.33
CA PRO A 164 8.65 -14.06 -10.47
C PRO A 164 8.85 -13.62 -11.93
N ALA A 165 9.12 -14.55 -12.84
CA ALA A 165 9.36 -14.23 -14.25
C ALA A 165 8.07 -13.84 -14.97
N GLU A 166 6.99 -14.59 -14.72
CA GLU A 166 5.68 -14.38 -15.35
C GLU A 166 5.04 -13.06 -14.88
N ALA A 167 5.11 -12.75 -13.58
CA ALA A 167 4.55 -11.52 -13.03
C ALA A 167 5.31 -10.27 -13.51
N VAL A 168 6.64 -10.34 -13.65
CA VAL A 168 7.43 -9.25 -14.25
C VAL A 168 7.03 -9.01 -15.70
N GLN A 169 6.84 -10.08 -16.49
CA GLN A 169 6.40 -9.94 -17.88
C GLN A 169 4.98 -9.34 -17.94
N ALA A 170 4.07 -9.83 -17.09
CA ALA A 170 2.71 -9.33 -16.99
C ALA A 170 2.67 -7.84 -16.58
N TYR A 171 3.55 -7.39 -15.68
CA TYR A 171 3.69 -5.98 -15.33
C TYR A 171 4.09 -5.14 -16.55
N LYS A 172 5.14 -5.56 -17.28
CA LYS A 172 5.64 -4.85 -18.48
C LYS A 172 4.60 -4.75 -19.59
N GLU A 173 3.74 -5.75 -19.71
CA GLU A 173 2.70 -5.83 -20.74
C GLU A 173 1.33 -5.31 -20.27
N GLY A 174 1.20 -4.84 -19.02
CA GLY A 174 -0.07 -4.34 -18.50
C GLY A 174 -1.14 -5.43 -18.29
N ARG A 175 -0.71 -6.66 -18.01
CA ARG A 175 -1.56 -7.86 -17.88
C ARG A 175 -1.73 -8.36 -16.44
N LEU A 176 -1.25 -7.65 -15.43
CA LEU A 176 -1.54 -8.00 -14.04
C LEU A 176 -3.04 -7.89 -13.75
N SER A 177 -3.52 -8.69 -12.79
CA SER A 177 -4.89 -8.63 -12.31
C SER A 177 -5.24 -7.22 -11.82
N SER A 178 -6.48 -6.80 -12.09
CA SER A 178 -6.94 -5.42 -11.84
C SER A 178 -6.83 -4.97 -10.39
N ASP A 179 -6.97 -5.89 -9.43
CA ASP A 179 -6.81 -5.61 -8.00
C ASP A 179 -5.35 -5.31 -7.64
N ILE A 180 -4.39 -6.01 -8.23
CA ILE A 180 -2.96 -5.71 -8.09
C ILE A 180 -2.64 -4.33 -8.69
N VAL A 181 -3.10 -4.07 -9.91
CA VAL A 181 -2.87 -2.79 -10.60
C VAL A 181 -3.44 -1.62 -9.80
N ALA A 182 -4.61 -1.79 -9.18
CA ALA A 182 -5.22 -0.77 -8.33
C ALA A 182 -4.33 -0.43 -7.11
N GLU A 183 -3.75 -1.44 -6.45
CA GLU A 183 -2.84 -1.22 -5.31
C GLU A 183 -1.50 -0.63 -5.73
N GLN A 184 -0.94 -1.07 -6.87
CA GLN A 184 0.28 -0.50 -7.44
C GLN A 184 0.11 0.99 -7.78
N LYS A 185 -1.07 1.38 -8.29
CA LYS A 185 -1.38 2.79 -8.55
C LYS A 185 -1.37 3.63 -7.28
N LYS A 186 -2.01 3.16 -6.20
CA LYS A 186 -2.00 3.84 -4.90
C LYS A 186 -0.58 4.02 -4.36
N LEU A 187 0.26 2.99 -4.48
CA LEU A 187 1.68 3.07 -4.10
C LEU A 187 2.48 4.04 -4.97
N ALA A 188 2.25 4.02 -6.29
CA ALA A 188 2.92 4.93 -7.22
C ALA A 188 2.61 6.40 -6.89
N ASP A 189 1.36 6.69 -6.55
CA ASP A 189 0.89 8.01 -6.14
C ASP A 189 1.41 8.46 -4.77
N ALA A 190 1.56 7.55 -3.79
CA ALA A 190 1.89 7.91 -2.42
C ALA A 190 3.32 8.45 -2.23
N ASN A 191 3.47 9.48 -1.39
CA ASN A 191 4.76 9.90 -0.83
C ASN A 191 5.07 9.15 0.48
N LEU A 192 4.06 8.99 1.33
CA LEU A 192 4.13 8.29 2.61
C LEU A 192 3.26 7.02 2.56
N VAL A 193 3.79 5.90 3.06
CA VAL A 193 3.02 4.66 3.24
C VAL A 193 3.02 4.26 4.72
N ILE A 194 1.83 4.14 5.31
CA ILE A 194 1.64 3.70 6.70
C ILE A 194 1.08 2.27 6.65
N PHE A 195 1.76 1.34 7.32
CA PHE A 195 1.27 -0.01 7.52
C PHE A 195 0.74 -0.16 8.94
N GLN A 196 -0.58 -0.28 9.09
CA GLN A 196 -1.26 -0.44 10.38
C GLN A 196 -1.68 -1.90 10.57
N PHE A 197 -1.13 -2.57 11.58
CA PHE A 197 -1.44 -3.98 11.84
C PHE A 197 -1.15 -4.43 13.28
N PRO A 198 -1.87 -5.46 13.78
CA PRO A 198 -1.46 -6.18 14.97
C PRO A 198 -0.28 -7.10 14.65
N LEU A 199 0.73 -7.14 15.54
CA LEU A 199 1.79 -8.14 15.44
C LEU A 199 1.20 -9.54 15.63
N GLN A 200 1.32 -10.38 14.60
CA GLN A 200 0.84 -11.76 14.61
C GLN A 200 2.02 -12.68 14.38
N TRP A 201 2.27 -13.60 15.33
CA TRP A 201 3.39 -14.54 15.25
C TRP A 201 4.74 -13.87 14.90
N PHE A 202 5.08 -12.80 15.63
CA PHE A 202 6.32 -12.04 15.45
C PHE A 202 6.48 -11.44 14.03
N GLY A 203 5.37 -11.22 13.33
CA GLY A 203 5.41 -10.64 12.00
C GLY A 203 4.09 -10.02 11.57
N LEU A 204 3.93 -9.95 10.25
CA LEU A 204 2.76 -9.38 9.59
C LEU A 204 1.57 -10.35 9.67
N PRO A 205 0.32 -9.85 9.74
CA PRO A 205 -0.83 -10.66 9.40
C PRO A 205 -0.69 -11.26 8.00
N ALA A 206 -1.15 -12.50 7.82
CA ALA A 206 -1.01 -13.23 6.56
C ALA A 206 -1.56 -12.45 5.36
N ILE A 207 -2.68 -11.73 5.53
CA ILE A 207 -3.28 -10.90 4.47
C ILE A 207 -2.35 -9.76 4.02
N LEU A 208 -1.59 -9.18 4.95
CA LEU A 208 -0.63 -8.12 4.65
C LEU A 208 0.64 -8.69 4.00
N LYS A 209 1.10 -9.87 4.45
CA LYS A 209 2.21 -10.57 3.79
C LYS A 209 1.85 -10.90 2.33
N GLY A 210 0.65 -11.42 2.09
CA GLY A 210 0.14 -11.71 0.75
C GLY A 210 -0.04 -10.46 -0.12
N TRP A 211 -0.42 -9.33 0.49
CA TRP A 211 -0.44 -8.03 -0.21
C TRP A 211 0.96 -7.64 -0.71
N PHE A 212 2.00 -7.78 0.10
CA PHE A 212 3.37 -7.55 -0.37
C PHE A 212 3.75 -8.51 -1.50
N GLU A 213 3.48 -9.82 -1.35
CA GLU A 213 3.86 -10.82 -2.36
C GLU A 213 3.18 -10.60 -3.73
N ARG A 214 1.92 -10.16 -3.74
CA ARG A 214 1.18 -9.88 -4.98
C ARG A 214 1.51 -8.51 -5.57
N VAL A 215 1.59 -7.48 -4.74
CA VAL A 215 1.72 -6.07 -5.19
C VAL A 215 3.17 -5.67 -5.47
N PHE A 216 4.15 -6.16 -4.70
CA PHE A 216 5.57 -5.83 -4.88
C PHE A 216 6.21 -6.70 -5.97
N THR A 217 5.67 -6.59 -7.18
CA THR A 217 6.21 -7.26 -8.36
C THR A 217 7.59 -6.69 -8.72
N GLY A 218 8.49 -7.55 -9.23
CA GLY A 218 9.75 -7.10 -9.80
C GLY A 218 9.53 -6.08 -10.92
N GLU A 219 10.48 -5.17 -11.09
CA GLU A 219 10.47 -4.01 -12.01
C GLU A 219 9.45 -2.92 -11.66
N PHE A 220 8.42 -3.22 -10.84
CA PHE A 220 7.58 -2.22 -10.19
C PHE A 220 8.20 -1.77 -8.85
N ALA A 221 8.36 -2.70 -7.92
CA ALA A 221 8.78 -2.39 -6.54
C ALA A 221 10.28 -2.58 -6.30
N TYR A 222 10.94 -3.44 -7.07
CA TYR A 222 12.38 -3.69 -6.93
C TYR A 222 13.02 -4.14 -8.24
N SER A 223 14.35 -4.04 -8.33
CA SER A 223 15.14 -4.68 -9.39
C SER A 223 16.49 -5.10 -8.82
N TYR A 224 17.06 -6.21 -9.30
CA TYR A 224 18.35 -6.70 -8.80
C TYR A 224 19.52 -5.78 -9.16
N SER A 225 19.38 -4.95 -10.20
CA SER A 225 20.37 -3.93 -10.56
C SER A 225 20.31 -2.68 -9.66
N ALA A 226 19.21 -2.51 -8.92
CA ALA A 226 18.92 -1.33 -8.10
C ALA A 226 18.25 -1.75 -6.78
N MET A 227 18.94 -2.55 -5.99
CA MET A 227 18.47 -2.98 -4.67
C MET A 227 18.66 -1.89 -3.61
N TYR A 228 17.89 -1.97 -2.53
CA TYR A 228 18.06 -1.15 -1.32
C TYR A 228 17.91 0.36 -1.60
N ASP A 229 18.83 1.22 -1.13
CA ASP A 229 18.81 2.68 -1.31
C ASP A 229 18.69 3.17 -2.76
N LYS A 230 18.91 2.29 -3.75
CA LYS A 230 18.71 2.57 -5.19
C LYS A 230 17.35 2.15 -5.73
N GLY A 231 16.51 1.51 -4.91
CA GLY A 231 15.23 0.94 -5.32
C GLY A 231 14.20 1.96 -5.84
N PRO A 232 13.17 1.50 -6.56
CA PRO A 232 12.12 2.34 -7.14
C PRO A 232 11.45 3.29 -6.14
N PHE A 233 11.38 2.92 -4.86
CA PHE A 233 10.72 3.68 -3.81
C PHE A 233 11.66 4.58 -2.98
N LYS A 234 12.89 4.84 -3.44
CA LYS A 234 13.90 5.70 -2.76
C LYS A 234 13.46 7.11 -2.36
N ASN A 235 12.44 7.64 -3.04
CA ASN A 235 11.86 8.96 -2.77
C ASN A 235 10.58 8.90 -1.93
N LYS A 236 10.22 7.72 -1.40
CA LYS A 236 9.03 7.50 -0.57
C LYS A 236 9.45 7.14 0.85
N LYS A 237 8.63 7.51 1.83
CA LYS A 237 8.80 7.15 3.24
C LYS A 237 7.80 6.08 3.63
N ALA A 238 8.21 5.14 4.46
CA ALA A 238 7.32 4.11 5.01
C ALA A 238 7.44 4.06 6.53
N VAL A 239 6.32 3.79 7.21
CA VAL A 239 6.29 3.60 8.67
C VAL A 239 5.42 2.41 9.02
N LEU A 240 5.89 1.61 9.98
CA LEU A 240 5.11 0.54 10.59
C LEU A 240 4.43 1.08 11.84
N SER A 241 3.11 0.93 11.95
CA SER A 241 2.33 1.20 13.15
C SER A 241 1.77 -0.12 13.67
N ILE A 242 2.34 -0.59 14.79
CA ILE A 242 2.21 -1.97 15.25
C ILE A 242 1.62 -1.99 16.65
N THR A 243 0.57 -2.77 16.85
CA THR A 243 0.06 -3.10 18.20
C THR A 243 0.50 -4.50 18.60
N THR A 244 0.88 -4.72 19.86
CA THR A 244 1.19 -6.06 20.39
C THR A 244 0.28 -6.43 21.55
N GLY A 245 0.13 -7.74 21.78
CA GLY A 245 -0.46 -8.27 23.02
C GLY A 245 0.51 -8.18 24.21
N GLY A 246 1.77 -8.59 24.01
CA GLY A 246 2.81 -8.55 25.05
C GLY A 246 3.24 -7.14 25.41
N ALA A 247 3.64 -6.94 26.68
CA ALA A 247 4.18 -5.68 27.17
C ALA A 247 5.57 -5.36 26.57
N GLY A 248 5.95 -4.09 26.55
CA GLY A 248 7.23 -3.66 25.96
C GLY A 248 8.45 -4.31 26.63
N SER A 249 8.39 -4.56 27.95
CA SER A 249 9.45 -5.26 28.69
C SER A 249 9.72 -6.68 28.18
N MET A 250 8.69 -7.37 27.66
CA MET A 250 8.84 -8.72 27.09
C MET A 250 9.68 -8.73 25.82
N PHE A 251 9.72 -7.61 25.09
CA PHE A 251 10.51 -7.42 23.86
C PHE A 251 11.79 -6.59 24.07
N SER A 252 12.17 -6.37 25.33
CA SER A 252 13.46 -5.77 25.67
C SER A 252 14.60 -6.78 25.51
N LEU A 253 15.85 -6.33 25.62
CA LEU A 253 17.03 -7.19 25.59
C LEU A 253 17.02 -8.32 26.64
N LEU A 254 16.32 -8.11 27.76
CA LEU A 254 16.18 -9.07 28.85
C LEU A 254 14.82 -9.78 28.84
N GLY A 255 13.96 -9.44 27.89
CA GLY A 255 12.60 -9.93 27.80
C GLY A 255 12.54 -11.34 27.21
N VAL A 256 11.50 -12.09 27.59
CA VAL A 256 11.30 -13.49 27.15
C VAL A 256 11.14 -13.64 25.64
N HIS A 257 10.75 -12.59 24.92
CA HIS A 257 10.61 -12.59 23.47
C HIS A 257 11.89 -12.17 22.73
N GLY A 258 12.90 -11.69 23.46
CA GLY A 258 14.10 -11.12 22.89
C GLY A 258 13.88 -9.74 22.27
N ASP A 259 14.95 -9.22 21.67
CA ASP A 259 15.03 -7.85 21.15
C ASP A 259 14.05 -7.60 19.98
N MET A 260 13.13 -6.64 20.15
CA MET A 260 12.22 -6.17 19.09
C MET A 260 12.96 -5.72 17.82
N ASN A 261 14.18 -5.20 17.92
CA ASN A 261 14.95 -4.80 16.74
C ASN A 261 15.18 -5.96 15.77
N VAL A 262 15.36 -7.18 16.30
CA VAL A 262 15.52 -8.41 15.50
C VAL A 262 14.22 -8.81 14.82
N VAL A 263 13.09 -8.69 15.52
CA VAL A 263 11.75 -8.99 15.00
C VAL A 263 11.39 -8.07 13.82
N LEU A 264 11.76 -6.80 13.89
CA LEU A 264 11.41 -5.81 12.87
C LEU A 264 12.31 -5.86 11.62
N TRP A 265 13.55 -6.34 11.76
CA TRP A 265 14.55 -6.32 10.70
C TRP A 265 14.08 -6.94 9.36
N PRO A 266 13.47 -8.14 9.32
CA PRO A 266 13.04 -8.75 8.05
C PRO A 266 12.00 -7.92 7.31
N ILE A 267 11.16 -7.17 8.02
CA ILE A 267 10.11 -6.33 7.44
C ILE A 267 10.71 -5.01 6.96
N GLN A 268 11.38 -4.29 7.86
CA GLN A 268 11.92 -2.97 7.58
C GLN A 268 13.07 -3.02 6.56
N SER A 269 14.04 -3.93 6.74
CA SER A 269 15.14 -4.11 5.80
C SER A 269 14.75 -4.94 4.58
N GLY A 270 14.18 -6.12 4.81
CA GLY A 270 13.98 -7.13 3.76
C GLY A 270 12.82 -6.86 2.81
N ILE A 271 11.79 -6.14 3.25
CA ILE A 271 10.63 -5.79 2.41
C ILE A 271 10.69 -4.31 2.01
N LEU A 272 10.74 -3.40 2.99
CA LEU A 272 10.58 -1.97 2.72
C LEU A 272 11.87 -1.35 2.14
N TYR A 273 12.98 -1.43 2.87
CA TYR A 273 14.24 -0.83 2.44
C TYR A 273 14.78 -1.51 1.18
N PHE A 274 14.58 -2.82 0.99
CA PHE A 274 14.92 -3.53 -0.25
C PHE A 274 14.30 -2.88 -1.50
N CYS A 275 13.05 -2.38 -1.39
CA CYS A 275 12.36 -1.66 -2.45
C CYS A 275 12.76 -0.17 -2.54
N GLY A 276 13.60 0.30 -1.62
CA GLY A 276 14.13 1.65 -1.54
C GLY A 276 13.45 2.56 -0.54
N PHE A 277 12.40 2.13 0.17
CA PHE A 277 11.74 3.03 1.13
C PHE A 277 12.72 3.61 2.16
N GLN A 278 12.57 4.90 2.42
CA GLN A 278 13.12 5.53 3.62
C GLN A 278 12.24 5.12 4.81
N VAL A 279 12.70 4.15 5.60
CA VAL A 279 11.91 3.60 6.70
C VAL A 279 12.03 4.51 7.94
N LEU A 280 10.90 5.01 8.44
CA LEU A 280 10.83 5.85 9.65
C LEU A 280 10.78 5.00 10.93
N GLU A 281 10.95 5.63 12.08
CA GLU A 281 10.80 4.95 13.38
C GLU A 281 9.43 4.27 13.47
N PRO A 282 9.35 2.98 13.85
CA PRO A 282 8.06 2.31 13.99
C PRO A 282 7.25 2.94 15.13
N GLN A 283 5.95 3.09 14.93
CA GLN A 283 5.02 3.41 16.00
C GLN A 283 4.65 2.10 16.71
N LEU A 284 5.30 1.83 17.86
CA LEU A 284 5.07 0.60 18.63
C LEU A 284 4.13 0.87 19.80
N ILE A 285 2.99 0.18 19.81
CA ILE A 285 1.99 0.23 20.88
C ILE A 285 1.95 -1.13 21.57
N TYR A 286 2.62 -1.21 22.71
CA TYR A 286 2.74 -2.45 23.47
C TYR A 286 1.55 -2.69 24.40
N GLY A 287 1.22 -3.95 24.64
CA GLY A 287 0.29 -4.35 25.70
C GLY A 287 -1.14 -3.82 25.53
N ILE A 288 -1.61 -3.57 24.29
CA ILE A 288 -2.81 -2.76 24.06
C ILE A 288 -4.09 -3.35 24.70
N GLY A 289 -4.15 -4.68 24.86
CA GLY A 289 -5.25 -5.36 25.56
C GLY A 289 -5.32 -5.09 27.07
N HIS A 290 -4.23 -4.58 27.65
CA HIS A 290 -4.10 -4.24 29.07
C HIS A 290 -4.05 -2.73 29.32
N THR A 291 -4.13 -1.91 28.28
CA THR A 291 -4.06 -0.44 28.39
C THR A 291 -5.43 0.14 28.78
N PRO A 292 -5.52 0.95 29.86
CA PRO A 292 -6.73 1.66 30.26
C PRO A 292 -7.31 2.58 29.17
N ALA A 293 -8.61 2.89 29.27
CA ALA A 293 -9.33 3.61 28.21
C ALA A 293 -8.80 5.04 27.98
N ASP A 294 -8.48 5.76 29.04
CA ASP A 294 -7.88 7.09 29.00
C ASP A 294 -6.48 7.06 28.38
N GLU A 295 -5.64 6.08 28.72
CA GLU A 295 -4.33 5.93 28.11
C GLU A 295 -4.42 5.56 26.62
N ARG A 296 -5.41 4.75 26.21
CA ARG A 296 -5.69 4.48 24.80
C ARG A 296 -6.01 5.76 24.01
N LEU A 297 -6.76 6.70 24.59
CA LEU A 297 -7.03 8.00 23.96
C LEU A 297 -5.74 8.80 23.81
N GLN A 298 -4.90 8.84 24.84
CA GLN A 298 -3.61 9.53 24.77
C GLN A 298 -2.67 8.92 23.72
N ILE A 299 -2.72 7.59 23.51
CA ILE A 299 -1.96 6.93 22.44
C ILE A 299 -2.41 7.45 21.07
N LEU A 300 -3.72 7.57 20.84
CA LEU A 300 -4.25 8.14 19.59
C LEU A 300 -3.79 9.59 19.42
N ASP A 301 -3.82 10.41 20.47
CA ASP A 301 -3.38 11.80 20.42
C ASP A 301 -1.87 11.93 20.13
N ARG A 302 -1.04 11.10 20.77
CA ARG A 302 0.41 11.05 20.48
C ARG A 302 0.68 10.64 19.03
N TRP A 303 -0.09 9.69 18.51
CA TRP A 303 0.02 9.27 17.12
C TRP A 303 -0.37 10.39 16.14
N LYS A 304 -1.50 11.06 16.37
CA LYS A 304 -1.91 12.24 15.60
C LYS A 304 -0.85 13.32 15.62
N LYS A 305 -0.30 13.64 16.80
CA LYS A 305 0.72 14.67 16.98
C LYS A 305 2.00 14.37 16.22
N ARG A 306 2.46 13.11 16.22
CA ARG A 306 3.62 12.69 15.43
C ARG A 306 3.37 12.90 13.92
N LEU A 307 2.19 12.51 13.44
CA LEU A 307 1.81 12.63 12.03
C LEU A 307 1.79 14.08 11.51
N GLU A 308 1.71 15.08 12.39
CA GLU A 308 1.76 16.47 11.99
C GLU A 308 3.06 16.86 11.28
N ASN A 309 4.18 16.23 11.64
CA ASN A 309 5.51 16.54 11.09
C ASN A 309 6.26 15.27 10.61
N ILE A 310 5.57 14.16 10.40
CA ILE A 310 6.19 12.86 10.07
C ILE A 310 7.07 12.90 8.81
N TRP A 311 6.75 13.77 7.85
CA TRP A 311 7.56 13.90 6.64
C TRP A 311 8.95 14.50 6.90
N GLU A 312 9.11 15.26 7.96
CA GLU A 312 10.38 15.90 8.31
C GLU A 312 11.27 14.98 9.17
N GLU A 313 10.74 13.84 9.63
CA GLU A 313 11.52 12.86 10.39
C GLU A 313 12.66 12.28 9.55
N LYS A 314 13.82 12.12 10.19
CA LYS A 314 14.93 11.35 9.63
C LYS A 314 14.54 9.86 9.60
N PRO A 315 14.92 9.11 8.55
CA PRO A 315 14.71 7.66 8.53
C PRO A 315 15.72 6.91 9.41
N LEU A 316 15.39 5.67 9.73
CA LEU A 316 16.30 4.68 10.31
C LEU A 316 17.52 4.48 9.40
N SER A 317 18.65 4.09 10.00
CA SER A 317 19.88 3.87 9.25
C SER A 317 20.08 2.39 8.89
N PHE A 318 20.34 2.14 7.61
CA PHE A 318 20.75 0.84 7.07
C PHE A 318 22.16 0.95 6.48
N ALA A 319 22.82 -0.19 6.26
CA ALA A 319 24.08 -0.20 5.51
C ALA A 319 23.78 0.25 4.06
N PRO A 320 24.46 1.31 3.55
CA PRO A 320 24.27 1.76 2.17
C PRO A 320 24.69 0.69 1.18
N SER A 321 24.06 0.63 0.00
CA SER A 321 24.42 -0.38 -1.01
C SER A 321 25.86 -0.16 -1.54
N SER A 322 26.40 1.05 -1.39
CA SER A 322 27.77 1.41 -1.81
C SER A 322 28.86 0.68 -1.00
N TYR A 323 28.50 0.09 0.15
CA TYR A 323 29.41 -0.70 0.98
C TYR A 323 29.65 -2.11 0.44
N PHE A 324 28.91 -2.52 -0.60
CA PHE A 324 28.93 -3.88 -1.13
C PHE A 324 29.33 -3.89 -2.60
N ASP A 325 29.98 -4.97 -3.02
CA ASP A 325 30.20 -5.27 -4.43
C ASP A 325 28.96 -5.98 -4.98
N LEU A 326 28.11 -5.25 -5.72
CA LEU A 326 26.79 -5.75 -6.14
C LEU A 326 26.84 -6.55 -7.45
N ASN A 327 27.61 -7.64 -7.46
CA ASN A 327 27.70 -8.56 -8.59
C ASN A 327 27.87 -10.01 -8.14
N PHE A 328 27.49 -10.96 -9.01
CA PHE A 328 27.55 -12.39 -8.71
C PHE A 328 28.98 -12.91 -8.47
N GLN A 329 29.98 -12.35 -9.16
CA GLN A 329 31.38 -12.78 -9.04
C GLN A 329 31.94 -12.52 -7.63
N SER A 330 31.56 -11.39 -7.04
CA SER A 330 31.92 -11.01 -5.66
C SER A 330 30.99 -11.59 -4.59
N GLY A 331 29.93 -12.30 -4.99
CA GLY A 331 28.96 -12.89 -4.06
C GLY A 331 28.11 -11.88 -3.28
N PHE A 332 27.98 -10.63 -3.78
CA PHE A 332 27.26 -9.55 -3.08
C PHE A 332 27.82 -9.21 -1.70
N LEU A 333 29.12 -9.45 -1.49
CA LEU A 333 29.78 -9.23 -0.20
C LEU A 333 30.15 -7.77 0.03
N MET A 334 30.35 -7.43 1.30
CA MET A 334 30.88 -6.13 1.72
C MET A 334 32.28 -5.92 1.13
N LYS A 335 32.57 -4.72 0.65
CA LYS A 335 33.87 -4.36 0.07
C LYS A 335 35.00 -4.51 1.09
N LYS A 336 36.20 -4.90 0.65
CA LYS A 336 37.34 -5.15 1.54
C LYS A 336 37.74 -3.91 2.33
N GLU A 337 37.75 -2.74 1.71
CA GLU A 337 38.06 -1.47 2.35
C GLU A 337 37.08 -1.15 3.48
N VAL A 338 35.78 -1.42 3.28
CA VAL A 338 34.75 -1.21 4.30
C VAL A 338 34.91 -2.21 5.45
N GLN A 339 35.26 -3.46 5.14
CA GLN A 339 35.53 -4.48 6.16
C GLN A 339 36.69 -4.08 7.07
N GLU A 340 37.80 -3.60 6.50
CA GLU A 340 38.95 -3.13 7.29
C GLU A 340 38.61 -1.90 8.13
N GLU A 341 37.86 -0.94 7.59
CA GLU A 341 37.33 0.20 8.37
C GLU A 341 36.43 -0.23 9.54
N GLN A 342 35.66 -1.31 9.37
CA GLN A 342 34.80 -1.81 10.44
C GLN A 342 35.54 -2.66 11.46
N LYS A 343 36.72 -3.23 11.13
CA LYS A 343 37.40 -4.27 11.93
C LYS A 343 37.58 -3.91 13.39
N ASN A 344 38.04 -2.69 13.68
CA ASN A 344 38.32 -2.22 15.05
C ASN A 344 37.10 -1.65 15.79
N LYS A 345 35.94 -1.57 15.14
CA LYS A 345 34.70 -1.11 15.79
C LYS A 345 34.09 -2.21 16.66
N GLN A 346 33.59 -1.84 17.82
CA GLN A 346 32.92 -2.77 18.76
C GLN A 346 31.46 -3.02 18.41
N VAL A 347 30.86 -2.13 17.61
CA VAL A 347 29.46 -2.19 17.21
C VAL A 347 29.39 -2.43 15.70
N GLY A 348 28.48 -3.30 15.27
CA GLY A 348 28.19 -3.52 13.86
C GLY A 348 27.49 -2.34 13.20
N LEU A 349 27.07 -2.50 11.94
CA LEU A 349 26.42 -1.42 11.18
C LEU A 349 24.92 -1.32 11.44
N SER A 350 24.27 -2.47 11.66
CA SER A 350 22.82 -2.63 11.84
C SER A 350 22.51 -4.01 12.41
N VAL A 351 21.24 -4.34 12.65
CA VAL A 351 20.80 -5.68 13.11
C VAL A 351 21.30 -6.79 12.19
N GLY A 352 20.97 -6.74 10.88
CA GLY A 352 21.40 -7.78 9.94
C GLY A 352 22.84 -7.67 9.47
N HIS A 353 23.49 -6.52 9.69
CA HIS A 353 24.92 -6.33 9.43
C HIS A 353 25.68 -6.09 10.75
N HIS A 354 25.46 -6.98 11.72
CA HIS A 354 26.10 -6.92 13.02
C HIS A 354 27.57 -7.37 12.96
N LEU A 355 27.99 -8.10 11.91
CA LEU A 355 29.37 -8.52 11.67
C LEU A 355 30.00 -9.34 12.81
N GLY A 356 29.18 -10.12 13.53
CA GLY A 356 29.62 -10.85 14.73
C GLY A 356 29.90 -9.96 15.95
N LYS A 357 29.55 -8.68 15.89
CA LYS A 357 29.76 -7.67 16.93
C LYS A 357 28.44 -7.32 17.63
N SER A 358 28.49 -6.42 18.62
CA SER A 358 27.30 -5.86 19.24
C SER A 358 26.43 -5.13 18.21
N ILE A 359 25.11 -5.33 18.29
CA ILE A 359 24.14 -4.61 17.48
C ILE A 359 24.03 -3.16 17.99
N PRO A 360 23.99 -2.13 17.11
CA PRO A 360 23.71 -0.77 17.55
C PRO A 360 22.35 -0.69 18.25
N THR A 361 22.32 -0.09 19.44
CA THR A 361 21.10 0.08 20.23
C THR A 361 19.98 0.68 19.40
N ASP A 362 18.80 0.04 19.46
CA ASP A 362 17.58 0.49 18.80
C ASP A 362 17.72 0.77 17.29
N ASN A 363 18.63 0.10 16.58
CA ASN A 363 18.87 0.34 15.16
C ASN A 363 17.60 0.30 14.27
N GLN A 364 16.59 -0.48 14.66
CA GLN A 364 15.32 -0.65 13.95
C GLN A 364 14.13 0.07 14.61
N ILE A 365 14.36 0.75 15.74
CA ILE A 365 13.34 1.44 16.54
C ILE A 365 13.60 2.95 16.61
N LYS A 366 14.87 3.36 16.62
CA LYS A 366 15.30 4.75 16.77
C LYS A 366 16.26 5.18 15.67
N THR A 367 16.07 6.42 15.25
CA THR A 367 16.99 7.13 14.38
C THR A 367 18.30 7.39 15.11
N LYS A 368 19.41 7.40 14.37
CA LYS A 368 20.70 7.82 14.92
C LYS A 368 20.58 9.29 15.33
N LYS A 369 20.95 9.59 16.58
CA LYS A 369 21.00 10.96 17.10
C LYS A 369 22.03 11.79 16.33
#